data_AF-A0A6G2ILJ3-F1
#
_entry.id   AF-A0A6G2ILJ3-F1
#
_cell.length_a   1.000
_cell.length_b   1.000
_cell.length_c   1.000
_cell.angle_alpha   90.00
_cell.angle_beta   90.00
_cell.angle_gamma   90.00
#
_symmetry.space_group_name_H-M   'P 1'
#
loop_
_entity.id
_entity.type
_entity.pdbx_description
1 polymer ?
#
loop_
_entity_poly.entity_id
_entity_poly.type
_entity_poly.pdbx_seq_one_letter_code
_entity_poly.pdbx_strand_id
1 'polypeptide(L)'
;MDDATWDRADDIAAGEALTVGHLLTVLLDRYASGVVDVPVPEADVRAGGRSGHLAAIGDAAWARADERREREGIQSMSVLCELLLRETVAGRVSAGLHAAPREPRRNEPPDQAAGAVTPSVLHTAA
;
A
#
# COMPACT_ATOMS: atom_id res chain seq x y z
N MET A 1 -17.82 16.56 -2.40
CA MET A 1 -16.51 16.53 -3.08
C MET A 1 -16.75 16.41 -4.58
N ASP A 2 -15.93 17.06 -5.40
CA ASP A 2 -15.93 16.92 -6.85
C ASP A 2 -14.93 15.82 -7.28
N ASP A 3 -15.19 15.18 -8.42
CA ASP A 3 -14.36 14.08 -8.94
C ASP A 3 -12.88 14.49 -9.12
N ALA A 4 -12.62 15.79 -9.29
CA ALA A 4 -11.30 16.38 -9.46
C ALA A 4 -10.32 16.16 -8.29
N THR A 5 -10.79 15.97 -7.06
CA THR A 5 -9.89 15.68 -5.92
C THR A 5 -9.37 14.24 -6.01
N TRP A 6 -10.23 13.30 -6.40
CA TRP A 6 -9.87 11.90 -6.55
C TRP A 6 -8.95 11.68 -7.75
N ASP A 7 -9.26 12.30 -8.89
CA ASP A 7 -8.42 12.21 -10.09
C ASP A 7 -6.99 12.69 -9.81
N ARG A 8 -6.82 13.82 -9.11
CA ARG A 8 -5.49 14.31 -8.73
C ARG A 8 -4.77 13.40 -7.75
N ALA A 9 -5.49 12.79 -6.82
CA ALA A 9 -4.88 11.83 -5.89
C ALA A 9 -4.41 10.56 -6.63
N ASP A 10 -5.15 10.12 -7.66
CA ASP A 10 -4.76 9.01 -8.52
C ASP A 10 -3.51 9.35 -9.34
N ASP A 11 -3.43 10.57 -9.91
CA ASP A 11 -2.24 11.05 -10.61
C ASP A 11 -0.99 11.07 -9.70
N ILE A 12 -1.14 11.54 -8.45
CA ILE A 12 -0.06 11.55 -7.45
C ILE A 12 0.38 10.12 -7.12
N ALA A 13 -0.57 9.24 -6.85
CA ALA A 13 -0.28 7.84 -6.55
C ALA A 13 0.44 7.16 -7.72
N ALA A 14 -0.02 7.39 -8.96
CA ALA A 14 0.60 6.86 -10.17
C ALA A 14 2.04 7.36 -10.34
N GLY A 15 2.32 8.63 -10.01
CA GLY A 15 3.67 9.20 -9.97
C GLY A 15 4.63 8.49 -9.02
N GLU A 16 4.09 7.84 -7.97
CA GLU A 16 4.84 7.04 -7.00
C GLU A 16 4.74 5.52 -7.26
N ALA A 17 4.20 5.12 -8.42
CA ALA A 17 3.91 3.73 -8.78
C ALA A 17 2.97 3.01 -7.79
N LEU A 18 2.04 3.77 -7.19
CA LEU A 18 1.01 3.30 -6.28
C LEU A 18 -0.38 3.43 -6.93
N THR A 19 -1.34 2.66 -6.41
CA THR A 19 -2.77 2.94 -6.64
C THR A 19 -3.30 3.87 -5.54
N VAL A 20 -4.38 4.60 -5.80
CA VAL A 20 -5.03 5.40 -4.75
C VAL A 20 -5.44 4.57 -3.51
N GLY A 21 -5.76 3.28 -3.70
CA GLY A 21 -6.02 2.36 -2.59
C GLY A 21 -4.79 2.04 -1.73
N HIS A 22 -3.62 1.89 -2.35
CA HIS A 22 -2.36 1.75 -1.61
C HIS A 22 -2.02 3.04 -0.86
N LEU A 23 -2.14 4.19 -1.53
CA LEU A 23 -1.96 5.51 -0.92
C LEU A 23 -2.85 5.66 0.32
N LEU A 24 -4.15 5.38 0.20
CA LEU A 24 -5.10 5.44 1.31
C LEU A 24 -4.76 4.44 2.42
N THR A 25 -4.36 3.22 2.08
CA THR A 25 -3.95 2.23 3.09
C THR A 25 -2.78 2.75 3.93
N VAL A 26 -1.77 3.36 3.30
CA VAL A 26 -0.62 3.95 4.02
C VAL A 26 -1.06 5.14 4.86
N LEU A 27 -1.83 6.07 4.29
CA LEU A 27 -2.30 7.26 5.00
C LEU A 27 -3.15 6.89 6.23
N LEU A 28 -4.03 5.91 6.10
CA LEU A 28 -4.87 5.43 7.20
C LEU A 28 -4.05 4.76 8.31
N ASP A 29 -3.03 3.97 7.98
CA ASP A 29 -2.15 3.36 8.99
C ASP A 29 -1.31 4.42 9.73
N ARG A 30 -0.82 5.44 9.01
CA ARG A 30 -0.09 6.58 9.61
C ARG A 30 -0.98 7.47 10.45
N TYR A 31 -2.21 7.71 10.00
CA TYR A 31 -3.23 8.37 10.80
C TYR A 31 -3.56 7.54 12.05
N ALA A 32 -3.85 6.26 11.94
CA ALA A 32 -4.11 5.41 13.10
C ALA A 32 -2.96 5.41 14.13
N SER A 33 -1.72 5.56 13.67
CA SER A 33 -0.51 5.58 14.50
C SER A 33 -0.16 6.95 15.09
N GLY A 34 -0.95 8.01 14.84
CA GLY A 34 -0.64 9.35 15.37
C GLY A 34 0.43 10.12 14.61
N VAL A 35 0.86 9.63 13.44
CA VAL A 35 1.94 10.27 12.65
C VAL A 35 1.40 11.34 11.71
N VAL A 36 0.22 11.10 11.15
CA VAL A 36 -0.51 12.05 10.31
C VAL A 36 -1.76 12.48 11.04
N ASP A 37 -2.00 13.79 11.04
CA ASP A 37 -3.24 14.38 11.51
C ASP A 37 -3.96 15.05 10.35
N VAL A 38 -5.28 15.18 10.49
CA VAL A 38 -6.12 15.91 9.54
C VAL A 38 -6.86 17.03 10.28
N PRO A 39 -7.10 18.18 9.64
CA PRO A 39 -7.92 19.21 10.24
C PRO A 39 -9.34 18.68 10.46
N VAL A 40 -9.78 18.63 11.72
CA VAL A 40 -11.15 18.25 12.09
C VAL A 40 -12.08 19.38 11.64
N PRO A 41 -13.08 19.11 10.79
CA PRO A 41 -13.99 20.15 10.33
C PRO A 41 -14.85 20.69 11.49
N GLU A 42 -14.96 22.00 11.61
CA GLU A 42 -15.83 22.65 12.61
C GLU A 42 -17.34 22.52 12.29
N ALA A 43 -17.67 22.13 11.06
CA ALA A 43 -19.03 21.94 10.58
C ALA A 43 -19.21 20.53 10.00
N ASP A 44 -20.45 20.06 9.91
CA ASP A 44 -20.74 18.76 9.33
C ASP A 44 -20.30 18.68 7.86
N VAL A 45 -19.26 17.90 7.60
CA VAL A 45 -18.75 17.66 6.24
C VAL A 45 -19.35 16.36 5.75
N ARG A 46 -20.11 16.45 4.66
CA ARG A 46 -20.48 15.25 3.90
C ARG A 46 -19.37 14.93 2.92
N ALA A 47 -18.94 13.67 2.95
CA ALA A 47 -18.20 13.11 1.83
C ALA A 47 -19.03 13.31 0.55
N GLY A 48 -18.39 13.73 -0.54
CA GLY A 48 -19.01 13.72 -1.87
C GLY A 48 -19.55 12.33 -2.18
N GLY A 49 -20.70 12.29 -2.86
CA GLY A 49 -21.24 11.01 -3.33
C GLY A 49 -20.15 10.27 -4.11
N ARG A 50 -19.84 9.04 -3.67
CA ARG A 50 -18.89 8.15 -4.36
C ARG A 50 -19.50 7.69 -5.68
N SER A 51 -19.51 8.53 -6.69
CA SER A 51 -19.85 8.14 -8.05
C SER A 51 -18.60 7.54 -8.73
N GLY A 52 -18.17 6.34 -8.29
CA GLY A 52 -17.35 5.46 -9.14
C GLY A 52 -15.96 5.02 -8.66
N HIS A 53 -15.38 5.60 -7.60
CA HIS A 53 -14.04 5.19 -7.15
C HIS A 53 -14.11 3.99 -6.17
N LEU A 54 -13.80 2.80 -6.67
CA LEU A 54 -13.55 1.61 -5.84
C LEU A 54 -12.05 1.50 -5.57
N ALA A 55 -11.67 1.59 -4.29
CA ALA A 55 -10.30 1.38 -3.85
C ALA A 55 -10.25 0.18 -2.90
N ALA A 56 -9.38 -0.79 -3.18
CA ALA A 56 -9.07 -1.83 -2.21
C ALA A 56 -8.18 -1.23 -1.13
N ILE A 57 -8.67 -1.24 0.12
CA ILE A 57 -7.98 -0.71 1.29
C ILE A 57 -7.79 -1.86 2.28
N GLY A 58 -6.64 -1.91 2.94
CA GLY A 58 -6.38 -2.96 3.93
C GLY A 58 -7.31 -2.88 5.15
N ASP A 59 -8.00 -3.99 5.45
CA ASP A 59 -9.01 -4.07 6.53
C ASP A 59 -8.47 -3.62 7.91
N ALA A 60 -7.23 -3.99 8.23
CA ALA A 60 -6.62 -3.62 9.51
C ALA A 60 -6.33 -2.12 9.62
N ALA A 61 -5.87 -1.48 8.53
CA ALA A 61 -5.63 -0.04 8.49
C ALA A 61 -6.96 0.71 8.58
N TRP A 62 -7.99 0.20 7.89
CA TRP A 62 -9.35 0.73 7.95
C TRP A 62 -9.89 0.70 9.38
N ALA A 63 -9.88 -0.45 10.05
CA ALA A 63 -10.44 -0.61 11.39
C ALA A 63 -9.74 0.29 12.44
N ARG A 64 -8.41 0.36 12.44
CA ARG A 64 -7.68 1.19 13.42
C ARG A 64 -7.91 2.68 13.20
N ALA A 65 -7.98 3.10 11.94
CA ALA A 65 -8.31 4.47 11.59
C ALA A 65 -9.76 4.80 11.98
N ASP A 66 -10.67 3.83 11.84
CA ASP A 66 -12.07 3.92 12.27
C ASP A 66 -12.19 4.24 13.76
N GLU A 67 -11.47 3.50 14.59
CA GLU A 67 -11.42 3.73 16.04
C GLU A 67 -10.89 5.11 16.40
N ARG A 68 -9.85 5.59 15.70
CA ARG A 68 -9.26 6.91 15.97
C ARG A 68 -10.21 8.04 15.57
N ARG A 69 -10.80 7.96 14.37
CA ARG A 69 -11.70 9.00 13.84
C ARG A 69 -12.91 9.21 14.74
N GLU A 70 -13.40 8.15 15.38
CA GLU A 70 -14.54 8.22 16.30
C GLU A 70 -14.20 8.99 17.56
N ARG A 71 -12.99 8.79 18.10
CA ARG A 71 -12.49 9.57 19.25
C ARG A 71 -12.32 11.06 18.91
N GLU A 72 -12.00 11.36 17.66
CA GLU A 72 -11.81 12.73 17.17
C GLU A 72 -13.09 13.39 16.65
N GLY A 73 -14.22 12.67 16.64
CA GLY A 73 -15.52 13.20 16.21
C GLY A 73 -15.68 13.32 14.69
N ILE A 74 -14.86 12.64 13.90
CA ILE A 74 -14.98 12.63 12.43
C ILE A 74 -16.10 11.67 12.01
N GLN A 75 -17.09 12.18 11.27
CA GLN A 75 -18.40 11.53 11.09
C GLN A 75 -18.33 10.14 10.43
N SER A 76 -17.38 9.90 9.51
CA SER A 76 -17.30 8.63 8.80
C SER A 76 -15.91 8.40 8.20
N MET A 77 -15.63 7.14 7.85
CA MET A 77 -14.42 6.79 7.11
C MET A 77 -14.32 7.48 5.75
N SER A 78 -15.44 7.66 5.05
CA SER A 78 -15.45 8.39 3.79
C SER A 78 -14.96 9.84 3.99
N VAL A 79 -15.39 10.51 5.06
CA VAL A 79 -14.93 11.87 5.41
C VAL A 79 -13.45 11.87 5.75
N LEU A 80 -12.98 10.89 6.54
CA LEU A 80 -11.56 10.77 6.86
C LEU A 80 -10.69 10.59 5.60
N CYS A 81 -11.06 9.66 4.71
CA CYS A 81 -10.36 9.43 3.45
C CYS A 81 -10.30 10.72 2.62
N GLU A 82 -11.41 11.46 2.54
CA GLU A 82 -11.45 12.73 1.85
C GLU A 82 -10.51 13.79 2.43
N LEU A 83 -10.44 13.90 3.76
CA LEU A 83 -9.52 14.83 4.41
C LEU A 83 -8.07 14.45 4.11
N LEU A 84 -7.71 13.18 4.24
CA LEU A 84 -6.36 12.68 3.95
C LEU A 84 -5.94 12.93 2.49
N LEU A 85 -6.84 12.69 1.54
CA LEU A 85 -6.57 12.95 0.13
C LEU A 85 -6.41 14.44 -0.17
N ARG A 86 -7.21 15.32 0.46
CA ARG A 86 -7.05 16.78 0.32
C ARG A 86 -5.71 17.27 0.84
N GLU A 87 -5.27 16.78 1.99
CA GLU A 87 -3.96 17.10 2.54
C GLU A 87 -2.83 16.62 1.63
N THR A 88 -3.02 15.47 0.98
CA THR A 88 -2.07 14.92 0.00
C THR A 88 -2.01 15.75 -1.27
N VAL A 89 -3.15 16.09 -1.87
CA VAL A 89 -3.24 16.94 -3.06
C VAL A 89 -2.71 18.35 -2.79
N ALA A 90 -2.89 18.86 -1.57
CA ALA A 90 -2.33 20.14 -1.15
C ALA A 90 -0.82 20.09 -0.83
N GLY A 91 -0.18 18.92 -0.92
CA GLY A 91 1.24 18.72 -0.63
C GLY A 91 1.61 18.84 0.85
N ARG A 92 0.64 18.80 1.77
CA ARG A 92 0.86 18.87 3.22
C ARG A 92 1.21 17.51 3.82
N VAL A 93 0.76 16.44 3.18
CA VAL A 93 1.10 15.05 3.52
C VAL A 93 1.57 14.34 2.24
N SER A 94 2.57 13.48 2.34
CA SER A 94 3.05 12.65 1.22
C SER A 94 3.33 11.24 1.71
N ALA A 95 2.94 10.23 0.96
CA ALA A 95 3.12 8.83 1.33
C ALA A 95 4.08 8.12 0.36
N GLY A 96 5.35 8.51 0.38
CA GLY A 96 6.34 7.96 -0.56
C GLY A 96 6.60 6.46 -0.39
N LEU A 97 6.74 5.75 -1.51
CA LEU A 97 7.30 4.39 -1.54
C LEU A 97 8.83 4.46 -1.58
N HIS A 98 9.49 4.03 -0.50
CA HIS A 98 10.93 3.75 -0.54
C HIS A 98 11.17 2.30 -0.95
N ALA A 99 11.43 2.08 -2.24
CA ALA A 99 11.93 0.80 -2.73
C ALA A 99 13.43 0.68 -2.42
N ALA A 100 13.80 -0.13 -1.42
CA ALA A 100 15.18 -0.56 -1.27
C ALA A 100 15.55 -1.46 -2.48
N PRO A 101 16.73 -1.27 -3.10
CA PRO A 101 17.18 -2.17 -4.16
C PRO A 101 17.18 -3.60 -3.62
N ARG A 102 16.51 -4.50 -4.34
CA ARG A 102 16.59 -5.93 -4.03
C ARG A 102 18.04 -6.34 -4.24
N GLU A 103 18.75 -6.72 -3.18
CA GLU A 103 20.09 -7.31 -3.35
C GLU A 103 19.98 -8.45 -4.36
N PRO A 104 20.88 -8.53 -5.36
CA PRO A 104 20.85 -9.63 -6.31
C PRO A 104 20.97 -10.91 -5.51
N ARG A 105 19.91 -11.74 -5.52
CA ARG A 105 20.02 -13.10 -4.98
C ARG A 105 21.16 -13.75 -5.75
N ARG A 106 22.27 -13.98 -5.05
CA ARG A 106 23.39 -14.77 -5.56
C ARG A 106 22.79 -16.13 -5.86
N ASN A 107 22.60 -16.44 -7.15
CA ASN A 107 22.20 -17.77 -7.58
C ASN A 107 23.24 -18.73 -7.00
N GLU A 108 22.84 -19.48 -5.99
CA GLU A 108 23.65 -20.59 -5.47
C GLU A 108 23.77 -21.58 -6.63
N PRO A 109 24.98 -21.92 -7.09
CA PRO A 109 25.12 -22.87 -8.18
C PRO A 109 24.54 -24.21 -7.73
N PRO A 110 23.83 -24.95 -8.62
CA PRO A 110 23.33 -26.26 -8.29
C PRO A 110 24.50 -27.14 -7.85
N ASP A 111 24.33 -27.77 -6.69
CA ASP A 111 25.28 -28.71 -6.10
C ASP A 111 25.53 -29.88 -7.07
N GLN A 112 26.51 -29.72 -7.95
CA GLN A 112 27.07 -30.80 -8.75
C GLN A 112 28.04 -31.58 -7.84
N ALA A 113 27.48 -32.44 -6.99
CA ALA A 113 28.24 -33.53 -6.40
C ALA A 113 28.49 -34.59 -7.49
N ALA A 114 29.64 -34.46 -8.14
CA ALA A 114 30.22 -35.48 -8.99
C ALA A 114 30.69 -36.70 -8.18
N GLY A 115 30.54 -37.89 -8.78
CA GLY A 115 31.23 -39.13 -8.39
C GLY A 115 30.27 -40.22 -7.89
N ALA A 116 30.15 -41.41 -8.48
CA ALA A 116 31.06 -42.15 -9.34
C ALA A 116 30.30 -43.09 -10.28
N VAL A 117 30.76 -43.16 -11.53
CA VAL A 117 30.39 -44.18 -12.52
C VAL A 117 31.45 -45.29 -12.46
N THR A 118 30.94 -46.52 -12.32
CA THR A 118 31.48 -47.87 -12.63
C THR A 118 32.67 -48.48 -11.86
N PRO A 119 32.65 -49.82 -11.71
CA PRO A 119 33.55 -50.59 -12.56
C PRO A 119 32.84 -51.69 -13.39
N SER A 120 33.43 -51.92 -14.57
CA SER A 120 33.15 -52.99 -15.52
C SER A 120 33.32 -54.39 -14.93
N VAL A 121 32.51 -55.34 -15.39
CA VAL A 121 32.91 -56.75 -15.49
C VAL A 121 32.68 -57.21 -16.92
N LEU A 122 33.79 -57.57 -17.57
CA LEU A 122 33.87 -58.13 -18.91
C LEU A 122 33.24 -59.52 -18.99
N HIS A 123 32.55 -59.77 -20.09
CA HIS A 123 32.12 -61.08 -20.58
C HIS A 123 33.34 -61.95 -20.94
N THR A 124 33.28 -63.26 -20.65
CA THR A 124 33.87 -64.26 -21.56
C THR A 124 33.05 -65.55 -21.44
N ALA A 125 32.50 -65.97 -22.58
CA ALA A 125 31.92 -67.29 -22.79
C ALA A 125 33.02 -68.23 -23.31
N ALA A 126 32.95 -69.50 -22.90
CA ALA A 126 33.37 -70.67 -23.67
C ALA A 126 32.60 -71.88 -23.14
#